data_AF-A0A955SQV7-F1
#
_entry.id   AF-A0A955SQV7-F1
#
_cell.length_a   1.000
_cell.length_b   1.000
_cell.length_c   1.000
_cell.angle_alpha   90.00
_cell.angle_beta   90.00
_cell.angle_gamma   90.00
#
_symmetry.space_group_name_H-M   'P 1'
#
loop_
_entity.id
_entity.type
_entity.pdbx_description
1 polymer ?
#
loop_
_entity_poly.entity_id
_entity_poly.type
_entity_poly.pdbx_seq_one_letter_code
_entity_poly.pdbx_strand_id
1 'polypeptide(L)'
;VAWMIYAGVILHGICYDFFFVTGQLYTDRAAPKKIRAQAQGMLVFFTLGFGMLIGAQIAGVMEEANTPQATVELNDQAGEVGKQIDSLSDQLAAATGDEAESLTQEIADLQKKKDGLAIDALREVNWKGIWLPPAIGAGVILVLFGLLFKDVRKQEGVEPMKAE
;
A
#
# COMPACT_ATOMS: atom_id res chain seq x y z
N VAL A 1 -8.85 -13.78 -7.65
CA VAL A 1 -8.03 -12.83 -6.85
C VAL A 1 -8.47 -11.38 -7.00
N ALA A 2 -8.80 -10.90 -8.20
CA ALA A 2 -9.18 -9.50 -8.44
C ALA A 2 -10.28 -8.96 -7.49
N TRP A 3 -11.36 -9.72 -7.26
CA TRP A 3 -12.43 -9.30 -6.35
C TRP A 3 -11.96 -9.08 -4.90
N MET A 4 -11.01 -9.89 -4.40
CA MET A 4 -10.47 -9.76 -3.04
C MET A 4 -9.64 -8.50 -2.92
N ILE A 5 -8.87 -8.16 -3.97
CA ILE A 5 -8.08 -6.92 -4.04
C ILE A 5 -9.01 -5.72 -4.02
N TYR A 6 -10.06 -5.70 -4.86
CA TYR A 6 -11.03 -4.60 -4.87
C TYR A 6 -11.74 -4.46 -3.53
N ALA A 7 -12.17 -5.56 -2.91
CA ALA A 7 -12.78 -5.54 -1.58
C ALA A 7 -11.82 -4.97 -0.53
N GLY A 8 -10.54 -5.37 -0.56
CA GLY A 8 -9.52 -4.84 0.34
C GLY A 8 -9.30 -3.34 0.18
N VAL A 9 -9.22 -2.83 -1.06
CA VAL A 9 -9.04 -1.40 -1.35
C VAL A 9 -10.23 -0.58 -0.86
N ILE A 10 -11.46 -1.05 -1.10
CA ILE A 10 -12.68 -0.37 -0.63
C ILE A 10 -12.72 -0.34 0.89
N LEU A 11 -12.50 -1.48 1.54
CA LEU A 11 -12.48 -1.58 3.01
C LEU A 11 -11.42 -0.65 3.61
N HIS A 12 -10.22 -0.61 3.01
CA HIS A 12 -9.16 0.28 3.44
C HIS A 12 -9.58 1.75 3.38
N GLY A 13 -10.21 2.19 2.30
CA GLY A 13 -10.68 3.57 2.17
C GLY A 13 -11.68 3.97 3.25
N ILE A 14 -12.62 3.08 3.57
CA ILE A 14 -13.60 3.30 4.65
C ILE A 14 -12.88 3.40 6.01
N CYS A 15 -11.99 2.46 6.33
CA CYS A 15 -11.23 2.48 7.58
C CYS A 15 -10.33 3.72 7.70
N TYR A 16 -9.71 4.14 6.61
CA TYR A 16 -8.86 5.32 6.55
C TYR A 16 -9.65 6.58 6.87
N ASP A 17 -10.80 6.80 6.22
CA ASP A 17 -11.64 7.97 6.48
C ASP A 17 -12.11 8.03 7.93
N PHE A 18 -12.64 6.91 8.46
CA PHE A 18 -13.07 6.86 9.86
C PHE A 18 -11.94 7.16 10.84
N PHE A 19 -10.74 6.63 10.61
CA PHE A 19 -9.59 6.87 11.47
C PHE A 19 -9.19 8.36 11.46
N PHE A 20 -9.08 8.97 10.28
CA PHE A 20 -8.65 10.36 10.16
C PHE A 20 -9.71 11.35 10.61
N VAL A 21 -10.97 11.20 10.18
CA VAL A 21 -12.07 12.10 10.54
C VAL A 21 -12.35 12.01 12.04
N THR A 22 -12.44 10.79 12.61
CA THR A 22 -12.68 10.62 14.05
C THR A 22 -11.48 11.13 14.86
N GLY A 23 -10.25 10.87 14.40
CA GLY A 23 -9.04 11.37 15.03
C GLY A 23 -8.98 12.89 15.06
N GLN A 24 -9.33 13.56 13.97
CA GLN A 24 -9.40 15.02 13.89
C GLN A 24 -10.51 15.59 14.79
N LEU A 25 -11.70 14.97 14.81
CA LEU A 25 -12.82 15.39 15.68
C LEU A 25 -12.47 15.23 17.17
N TYR A 26 -11.85 14.12 17.54
CA TYR A 26 -11.36 13.90 18.90
C TYR A 26 -10.31 14.93 19.28
N THR A 27 -9.34 15.19 18.39
CA THR A 27 -8.27 16.17 18.61
C THR A 27 -8.83 17.59 18.77
N ASP A 28 -9.84 17.99 18.00
CA ASP A 28 -10.50 19.29 18.14
C ASP A 28 -11.20 19.45 19.50
N ARG A 29 -11.80 18.37 19.99
CA ARG A 29 -12.45 18.33 21.32
C ARG A 29 -11.44 18.32 22.46
N ALA A 30 -10.33 17.61 22.32
CA ALA A 30 -9.30 17.49 23.35
C ALA A 30 -8.39 18.73 23.43
N ALA A 31 -8.12 19.40 22.31
CA ALA A 31 -7.18 20.52 22.24
C ALA A 31 -7.83 21.89 22.55
N PRO A 32 -7.18 22.74 23.36
CA PRO A 32 -7.58 24.13 23.56
C PRO A 32 -7.64 24.91 22.25
N LYS A 33 -8.60 25.86 22.13
CA LYS A 33 -8.85 26.63 20.90
C LYS A 33 -7.60 27.22 20.24
N LYS A 34 -6.63 27.65 21.04
CA LYS A 34 -5.39 28.28 20.58
C LYS A 34 -4.44 27.34 19.83
N ILE A 35 -4.51 26.02 20.05
CA ILE A 35 -3.55 25.05 19.51
C ILE A 35 -4.19 23.93 18.69
N ARG A 36 -5.49 24.00 18.38
CA ARG A 36 -6.21 22.94 17.64
C ARG A 36 -5.61 22.64 16.28
N ALA A 37 -5.31 23.66 15.50
CA ALA A 37 -4.70 23.50 14.18
C ALA A 37 -3.32 22.81 14.28
N GLN A 38 -2.52 23.17 15.30
CA GLN A 38 -1.23 22.53 15.55
C GLN A 38 -1.41 21.06 15.96
N ALA A 39 -2.38 20.74 16.83
CA ALA A 39 -2.67 19.38 17.25
C ALA A 39 -3.16 18.49 16.09
N GLN A 40 -4.03 19.02 15.22
CA GLN A 40 -4.46 18.33 13.99
C GLN A 40 -3.29 18.12 13.02
N GLY A 41 -2.40 19.12 12.88
CA GLY A 41 -1.17 18.98 12.11
C GLY A 41 -0.26 17.88 12.66
N MET A 42 -0.14 17.76 13.99
CA MET A 42 0.64 16.68 14.62
C MET A 42 0.04 15.30 14.36
N LEU A 43 -1.30 15.16 14.39
CA LEU A 43 -1.97 13.91 14.05
C LEU A 43 -1.59 13.46 12.63
N VAL A 44 -1.68 14.37 11.66
CA VAL A 44 -1.33 14.10 10.26
C VAL A 44 0.16 13.82 10.10
N PHE A 45 1.03 14.61 10.74
CA PHE A 45 2.48 14.42 10.68
C PHE A 45 2.92 13.06 11.21
N PHE A 46 2.39 12.62 12.37
CA PHE A 46 2.77 11.32 12.92
C PHE A 46 2.22 10.15 12.12
N THR A 47 1.04 10.29 11.52
CA THR A 47 0.39 9.17 10.80
C THR A 47 0.89 9.05 9.36
N LEU A 48 0.95 10.16 8.63
CA LEU A 48 1.33 10.18 7.21
C LEU A 48 2.79 10.56 6.97
N GLY A 49 3.45 11.22 7.92
CA GLY A 49 4.87 11.53 7.84
C GLY A 49 5.71 10.44 8.52
N PHE A 50 5.81 10.50 9.84
CA PHE A 50 6.69 9.62 10.60
C PHE A 50 6.27 8.14 10.53
N GLY A 51 4.96 7.87 10.64
CA GLY A 51 4.41 6.52 10.53
C GLY A 51 4.68 5.88 9.17
N MET A 52 4.50 6.64 8.08
CA MET A 52 4.81 6.17 6.74
C MET A 52 6.31 5.93 6.54
N LEU A 53 7.17 6.81 7.08
CA LEU A 53 8.62 6.62 7.03
C LEU A 53 9.04 5.32 7.70
N ILE A 54 8.60 5.06 8.92
CA ILE A 54 8.92 3.80 9.61
C ILE A 54 8.34 2.61 8.86
N GLY A 55 7.09 2.73 8.40
CA GLY A 55 6.42 1.68 7.64
C GLY A 55 7.18 1.28 6.37
N ALA A 56 7.68 2.26 5.62
CA ALA A 56 8.47 2.02 4.41
C ALA A 56 9.79 1.30 4.72
N GLN A 57 10.49 1.68 5.80
CA GLN A 57 11.73 1.02 6.20
C GLN A 57 11.50 -0.44 6.59
N ILE A 58 10.44 -0.73 7.37
CA ILE A 58 10.11 -2.11 7.76
C ILE A 58 9.67 -2.91 6.54
N ALA A 59 8.87 -2.33 5.64
CA ALA A 59 8.42 -2.99 4.43
C ALA A 59 9.61 -3.39 3.54
N GLY A 60 10.60 -2.51 3.35
CA GLY A 60 11.80 -2.82 2.56
C GLY A 60 12.59 -4.00 3.12
N VAL A 61 12.81 -4.05 4.45
CA VAL A 61 13.50 -5.18 5.10
C VAL A 61 12.71 -6.48 4.95
N MET A 62 11.38 -6.42 5.05
CA MET A 62 10.52 -7.59 4.86
C MET A 62 10.50 -8.05 3.41
N GLU A 63 10.50 -7.14 2.44
CA GLU A 63 10.55 -7.46 1.02
C GLU A 63 11.87 -8.14 0.66
N GLU A 64 13.00 -7.61 1.11
CA GLU A 64 14.32 -8.21 0.90
C GLU A 64 14.40 -9.62 1.51
N ALA A 65 13.90 -9.80 2.73
CA ALA A 65 13.92 -11.10 3.40
C ALA A 65 13.00 -12.15 2.75
N ASN A 66 12.00 -11.74 1.97
CA ASN A 66 10.97 -12.62 1.40
C ASN A 66 10.99 -12.70 -0.13
N THR A 67 11.96 -12.04 -0.78
CA THR A 67 12.18 -12.06 -2.22
C THR A 67 13.42 -12.91 -2.52
N PRO A 68 13.25 -14.16 -2.98
CA PRO A 68 14.39 -15.02 -3.32
C PRO A 68 15.21 -14.47 -4.48
N GLN A 69 16.49 -14.88 -4.55
CA GLN A 69 17.38 -14.53 -5.66
C GLN A 69 16.82 -14.96 -7.02
N ALA A 70 16.06 -16.06 -7.07
CA ALA A 70 15.36 -16.51 -8.28
C ALA A 70 14.38 -15.47 -8.82
N THR A 71 13.66 -14.74 -7.96
CA THR A 71 12.76 -13.64 -8.37
C THR A 71 13.56 -12.49 -8.99
N VAL A 72 14.72 -12.16 -8.42
CA VAL A 72 15.59 -11.09 -8.93
C VAL A 72 16.10 -11.44 -10.33
N GLU A 73 16.60 -12.67 -10.51
CA GLU A 73 17.09 -13.14 -11.81
C GLU A 73 15.99 -13.17 -12.89
N LEU A 74 14.77 -13.59 -12.53
CA LEU A 74 13.62 -13.59 -13.44
C LEU A 74 13.19 -12.16 -13.81
N ASN A 75 13.22 -11.23 -12.85
CA ASN A 75 12.94 -9.81 -13.10
C ASN A 75 14.02 -9.17 -13.98
N ASP A 76 15.30 -9.50 -13.78
CA ASP A 76 16.39 -9.03 -14.63
C ASP A 76 16.22 -9.53 -16.06
N GLN A 77 15.87 -10.82 -16.26
CA GLN A 77 15.55 -11.36 -17.58
C GLN A 77 14.35 -10.66 -18.22
N ALA A 78 13.29 -10.38 -17.46
CA ALA A 78 12.13 -9.62 -17.95
C ALA A 78 12.52 -8.17 -18.34
N GLY A 79 13.47 -7.58 -17.61
CA GLY A 79 14.05 -6.27 -17.91
C GLY A 79 14.85 -6.26 -19.22
N GLU A 80 15.70 -7.26 -19.44
CA GLU A 80 16.46 -7.40 -20.69
C GLU A 80 15.55 -7.64 -21.90
N VAL A 81 14.51 -8.48 -21.75
CA VAL A 81 13.47 -8.64 -22.80
C VAL A 81 12.74 -7.31 -23.03
N GLY A 82 12.51 -6.52 -21.98
CA GLY A 82 11.99 -5.15 -22.11
C GLY A 82 12.84 -4.27 -23.02
N LYS A 83 14.17 -4.25 -22.80
CA LYS A 83 15.11 -3.50 -23.64
C LYS A 83 15.11 -3.99 -25.10
N GLN A 84 14.96 -5.30 -25.32
CA GLN A 84 14.82 -5.87 -26.67
C GLN A 84 13.55 -5.37 -27.37
N ILE A 85 12.42 -5.36 -26.66
CA ILE A 85 11.15 -4.81 -27.16
C ILE A 85 11.29 -3.33 -27.53
N ASP A 86 11.96 -2.54 -26.69
CA ASP A 86 12.18 -1.11 -26.95
C ASP A 86 13.02 -0.92 -28.23
N SER A 87 14.13 -1.66 -28.36
CA SER A 87 14.99 -1.59 -29.56
C SER A 87 14.30 -2.05 -30.85
N LEU A 88 13.46 -3.09 -30.77
CA LEU A 88 12.68 -3.56 -31.92
C LEU A 88 11.53 -2.61 -32.25
N SER A 89 10.95 -1.95 -31.24
CA SER A 89 9.93 -0.92 -31.43
C SER A 89 10.49 0.30 -32.15
N ASP A 90 11.73 0.70 -31.85
CA ASP A 90 12.44 1.75 -32.59
C ASP A 90 12.69 1.37 -34.06
N GLN A 91 13.03 0.10 -34.33
CA GLN A 91 13.19 -0.41 -35.70
C GLN A 91 11.85 -0.46 -36.45
N LEU A 92 10.78 -0.86 -35.76
CA LEU A 92 9.43 -0.89 -36.31
C LEU A 92 8.96 0.49 -36.78
N ALA A 93 9.36 1.56 -36.09
CA ALA A 93 9.02 2.93 -36.46
C ALA A 93 9.56 3.36 -37.84
N ALA A 94 10.64 2.71 -38.31
CA ALA A 94 11.24 2.95 -39.63
C ALA A 94 10.88 1.88 -40.68
N ALA A 95 10.33 0.74 -40.27
CA ALA A 95 10.00 -0.39 -41.13
C ALA A 95 8.65 -0.18 -41.86
N THR A 96 8.52 -0.77 -43.06
CA THR A 96 7.26 -0.76 -43.82
C THR A 96 7.02 -2.09 -44.52
N GLY A 97 5.76 -2.43 -44.80
CA GLY A 97 5.39 -3.68 -45.47
C GLY A 97 5.69 -4.92 -44.64
N ASP A 98 6.16 -5.98 -45.30
CA ASP A 98 6.40 -7.30 -44.68
C ASP A 98 7.39 -7.27 -43.50
N GLU A 99 8.34 -6.33 -43.52
CA GLU A 99 9.30 -6.11 -42.42
C GLU A 99 8.61 -5.61 -41.14
N ALA A 100 7.63 -4.70 -41.28
CA ALA A 100 6.87 -4.17 -40.15
C ALA A 100 5.96 -5.25 -39.53
N GLU A 101 5.39 -6.15 -40.34
CA GLU A 101 4.58 -7.26 -39.86
C GLU A 101 5.43 -8.27 -39.06
N SER A 102 6.61 -8.62 -39.58
CA SER A 102 7.57 -9.50 -38.88
C SER A 102 8.01 -8.91 -37.53
N LEU A 103 8.40 -7.63 -37.49
CA LEU A 103 8.82 -6.96 -36.26
C LEU A 103 7.67 -6.88 -35.24
N THR A 104 6.46 -6.60 -35.70
CA THR A 104 5.27 -6.58 -34.83
C THR A 104 5.05 -7.94 -34.17
N GLN A 105 5.22 -9.03 -34.92
CA GLN A 105 5.04 -10.38 -34.39
C GLN A 105 6.15 -10.76 -33.41
N GLU A 106 7.41 -10.41 -33.70
CA GLU A 106 8.54 -10.63 -32.78
C GLU A 106 8.36 -9.85 -31.47
N ILE A 107 7.92 -8.60 -31.54
CA ILE A 107 7.59 -7.78 -30.37
C ILE A 107 6.48 -8.43 -29.54
N ALA A 108 5.42 -8.94 -30.17
CA ALA A 108 4.31 -9.59 -29.47
C ALA A 108 4.76 -10.88 -28.75
N ASP A 109 5.62 -11.68 -29.38
CA ASP A 109 6.18 -12.89 -28.77
C ASP A 109 7.10 -12.55 -27.59
N LEU A 110 7.93 -11.50 -27.71
CA LEU A 110 8.77 -11.02 -26.62
C LEU A 110 7.95 -10.43 -25.47
N GLN A 111 6.86 -9.71 -25.76
CA GLN A 111 5.93 -9.22 -24.73
C GLN A 111 5.35 -10.39 -23.93
N LYS A 112 4.88 -11.44 -24.62
CA LYS A 112 4.37 -12.64 -23.97
C LYS A 112 5.43 -13.33 -23.10
N LYS A 113 6.69 -13.38 -23.58
CA LYS A 113 7.82 -13.91 -22.80
C LYS A 113 8.11 -13.06 -21.56
N LYS A 114 8.13 -11.74 -21.69
CA LYS A 114 8.31 -10.79 -20.59
C LYS A 114 7.23 -10.96 -19.53
N ASP A 115 5.97 -11.03 -19.95
CA ASP A 115 4.84 -11.21 -19.05
C ASP A 115 4.91 -12.56 -18.32
N GLY A 116 5.31 -13.62 -19.03
CA GLY A 116 5.54 -14.94 -18.43
C GLY A 116 6.62 -14.90 -17.34
N LEU A 117 7.78 -14.30 -17.64
CA LEU A 117 8.87 -14.15 -16.67
C LEU A 117 8.46 -13.33 -15.44
N ALA A 118 7.70 -12.24 -15.64
CA ALA A 118 7.20 -11.43 -14.53
C ALA A 118 6.22 -12.22 -13.64
N ILE A 119 5.34 -13.01 -14.24
CA ILE A 119 4.41 -13.87 -13.48
C ILE A 119 5.18 -14.93 -12.69
N ASP A 120 6.20 -15.55 -13.28
CA ASP A 120 7.01 -16.56 -12.61
C ASP A 120 7.83 -15.94 -11.47
N ALA A 121 8.38 -14.74 -11.66
CA ALA A 121 9.05 -13.99 -10.60
C ALA A 121 8.13 -13.76 -9.39
N LEU A 122 6.87 -13.38 -9.61
CA LEU A 122 5.87 -13.15 -8.55
C LEU A 122 5.44 -14.43 -7.83
N ARG A 123 5.54 -15.61 -8.47
CA ARG A 123 5.21 -16.90 -7.85
C ARG A 123 6.24 -17.33 -6.82
N GLU A 124 7.49 -16.95 -7.03
CA GLU A 124 8.60 -17.25 -6.13
C GLU A 124 8.61 -16.36 -4.87
N VAL A 125 7.95 -15.20 -4.90
CA VAL A 125 7.87 -14.29 -3.75
C VAL A 125 7.07 -14.91 -2.60
N ASN A 126 7.61 -14.84 -1.39
CA ASN A 126 6.90 -15.26 -0.18
C ASN A 126 5.92 -14.17 0.31
N TRP A 127 4.78 -14.07 -0.36
CA TRP A 127 3.71 -13.12 -0.01
C TRP A 127 3.23 -13.23 1.44
N LYS A 128 3.20 -14.45 2.00
CA LYS A 128 2.76 -14.63 3.38
C LYS A 128 3.72 -13.95 4.36
N GLY A 129 5.03 -14.07 4.15
CA GLY A 129 6.04 -13.44 4.99
C GLY A 129 6.03 -11.91 4.90
N ILE A 130 5.63 -11.34 3.75
CA ILE A 130 5.50 -9.89 3.57
C ILE A 130 4.26 -9.34 4.29
N TRP A 131 3.11 -10.01 4.15
CA TRP A 131 1.83 -9.48 4.64
C TRP A 131 1.48 -9.87 6.07
N LEU A 132 2.08 -10.93 6.62
CA LEU A 132 1.77 -11.39 7.97
C LEU A 132 2.27 -10.44 9.08
N PRO A 133 3.49 -9.86 9.03
CA PRO A 133 3.96 -8.91 10.04
C PRO A 133 3.03 -7.70 10.25
N PRO A 134 2.58 -6.95 9.21
CA PRO A 134 1.64 -5.84 9.43
C PRO A 134 0.28 -6.33 9.94
N ALA A 135 -0.18 -7.51 9.54
CA ALA A 135 -1.42 -8.09 10.05
C ALA A 135 -1.33 -8.41 11.57
N ILE A 136 -0.22 -9.00 12.02
CA ILE A 136 0.04 -9.23 13.44
C ILE A 136 0.15 -7.90 14.18
N GLY A 137 0.89 -6.93 13.62
CA GLY A 137 1.02 -5.58 14.19
C GLY A 137 -0.34 -4.91 14.41
N ALA A 138 -1.24 -4.97 13.43
CA ALA A 138 -2.60 -4.46 13.55
C ALA A 138 -3.40 -5.20 14.65
N GLY A 139 -3.26 -6.52 14.75
CA GLY A 139 -3.87 -7.31 15.82
C GLY A 139 -3.36 -6.92 17.22
N VAL A 140 -2.06 -6.68 17.36
CA VAL A 140 -1.46 -6.21 18.62
C VAL A 140 -1.97 -4.82 18.99
N ILE A 141 -2.01 -3.89 18.03
CA ILE A 141 -2.55 -2.54 18.24
C ILE A 141 -4.02 -2.62 18.67
N LEU A 142 -4.82 -3.48 18.05
CA LEU A 142 -6.23 -3.68 18.41
C LEU A 142 -6.37 -4.17 19.86
N VAL A 143 -5.57 -5.15 20.28
CA VAL A 143 -5.56 -5.65 21.67
C VAL A 143 -5.14 -4.55 22.64
N LEU A 144 -4.06 -3.82 22.33
CA LEU A 144 -3.58 -2.70 23.16
C LEU A 144 -4.64 -1.62 23.29
N PHE A 145 -5.32 -1.25 22.20
CA PHE A 145 -6.39 -0.27 22.23
C PHE A 145 -7.56 -0.75 23.09
N GLY A 146 -7.98 -2.00 22.94
CA GLY A 146 -9.03 -2.61 23.76
C GLY A 146 -8.70 -2.66 25.26
N LEU A 147 -7.42 -2.79 25.62
CA LEU A 147 -6.97 -2.80 27.02
C LEU A 147 -6.79 -1.38 27.59
N LEU A 148 -6.21 -0.46 26.81
CA LEU A 148 -5.86 0.90 27.25
C LEU A 148 -7.04 1.88 27.21
N PHE A 149 -7.94 1.74 26.23
CA PHE A 149 -9.10 2.63 26.05
C PHE A 149 -10.39 2.06 26.63
N LYS A 150 -10.27 1.09 27.54
CA LYS A 150 -11.40 0.58 28.32
C LYS A 150 -11.80 1.61 29.39
N ASP A 151 -12.45 2.69 28.98
CA ASP A 151 -12.88 3.73 29.93
C ASP A 151 -14.21 3.38 30.59
N VAL A 152 -14.18 3.45 31.91
CA VAL A 152 -15.22 3.12 32.88
C VAL A 152 -15.90 4.43 33.27
N ARG A 153 -16.83 4.92 32.44
CA ARG A 153 -17.71 6.04 32.87
C ARG A 153 -19.14 5.56 33.06
N LYS A 154 -19.40 5.20 34.33
CA LYS A 154 -20.70 5.27 34.97
C LYS A 154 -21.33 6.62 34.59
N GLN A 155 -22.55 6.57 34.05
CA GLN A 155 -23.29 7.77 33.69
C GLN A 155 -23.50 8.63 34.94
N GLU A 156 -22.71 9.69 35.11
CA GLU A 156 -23.01 10.71 36.11
C GLU A 156 -23.87 11.80 35.45
N GLY A 157 -25.11 11.87 35.95
CA GLY A 157 -26.14 12.89 35.78
C GLY A 157 -25.91 13.97 34.75
N VAL A 158 -26.59 13.85 33.61
CA VAL A 158 -26.89 15.00 32.74
C VAL A 158 -27.94 15.85 33.46
N GLU A 159 -27.52 16.91 34.14
CA GLU A 159 -28.44 17.96 34.60
C GLU A 159 -28.84 18.80 33.36
N PRO A 160 -30.14 18.99 33.07
CA PRO A 160 -30.56 19.70 31.87
C PRO A 160 -30.19 21.18 31.94
N MET A 161 -29.53 21.65 30.88
CA MET A 161 -29.18 23.04 30.63
C MET A 161 -30.43 23.92 30.75
N LYS A 162 -30.46 24.81 31.75
CA LYS A 162 -31.48 25.85 31.86
C LYS A 162 -31.24 26.88 30.75
N ALA A 163 -32.26 27.12 29.94
CA ALA A 163 -32.30 28.20 28.97
C ALA A 163 -32.60 29.51 29.71
N GLU A 164 -31.70 30.48 29.60
CA GLU A 164 -31.95 31.90 29.84
C GLU A 164 -31.60 32.68 28.57
#